data_AF-A0AAT9SBE6-F1
#
_entry.id   AF-A0AAT9SBE6-F1
#
_cell.length_a   1.000
_cell.length_b   1.000
_cell.length_c   1.000
_cell.angle_alpha   90.00
_cell.angle_beta   90.00
_cell.angle_gamma   90.00
#
_symmetry.space_group_name_H-M   'P 1'
#
loop_
_entity.id
_entity.type
_entity.pdbx_description
1 polymer ?
#
loop_
_entity_poly.entity_id
_entity_poly.type
_entity_poly.pdbx_seq_one_letter_code
_entity_poly.pdbx_strand_id
1 'polypeptide(L)'
;MNFHEFEEFVNEKKLANPVWFGLDPDSLANEESIEFAQKELNATLPNEYVQFVKRYGGGYFAFGIVYSLDKNSSFNILEINKAESKKRENHILFSENGVGDYYGFKIKENQCLPDVYFFDHETESWQKTKYENMLTYLSEIALSN
;
A
#
# COMPACT_ATOMS: atom_id res chain seq x y z
N MET A 1 3.81 -6.78 12.83
CA MET A 1 5.21 -6.68 12.33
C MET A 1 5.62 -5.22 12.26
N ASN A 2 6.81 -4.87 12.74
CA ASN A 2 7.38 -3.52 12.60
C ASN A 2 8.27 -3.40 11.36
N PHE A 3 8.69 -2.18 11.02
CA PHE A 3 9.45 -1.92 9.80
C PHE A 3 10.82 -2.60 9.75
N HIS A 4 11.53 -2.69 10.87
CA HIS A 4 12.85 -3.33 10.93
C HIS A 4 12.74 -4.83 10.64
N GLU A 5 11.79 -5.51 11.29
CA GLU A 5 11.48 -6.93 11.03
C GLU A 5 11.11 -7.17 9.57
N PHE A 6 10.33 -6.25 8.98
CA PHE A 6 9.95 -6.31 7.58
C PHE A 6 11.16 -6.17 6.65
N GLU A 7 12.07 -5.23 6.92
CA GLU A 7 13.29 -5.06 6.11
C GLU A 7 14.18 -6.30 6.14
N GLU A 8 14.36 -6.91 7.31
CA GLU A 8 15.11 -8.16 7.46
C GLU A 8 14.49 -9.28 6.62
N PHE A 9 13.16 -9.43 6.71
CA PHE A 9 12.43 -10.43 5.94
C PHE A 9 12.52 -10.20 4.43
N VAL A 10 12.40 -8.94 3.97
CA VAL A 10 12.59 -8.58 2.57
C VAL A 10 14.00 -8.91 2.09
N ASN A 11 15.02 -8.64 2.90
CA ASN A 11 16.41 -8.95 2.55
C ASN A 11 16.64 -10.47 2.44
N GLU A 12 16.10 -11.26 3.36
CA GLU A 12 16.12 -12.72 3.28
C GLU A 12 15.49 -13.21 1.98
N LYS A 13 14.28 -12.74 1.65
CA LYS A 13 13.57 -13.12 0.43
C LYS A 13 14.28 -12.65 -0.84
N LYS A 14 14.88 -11.46 -0.84
CA LYS A 14 15.69 -10.95 -1.95
C LYS A 14 16.92 -11.81 -2.21
N LEU A 15 17.59 -12.28 -1.15
CA LEU A 15 18.75 -13.16 -1.28
C LEU A 15 18.36 -14.55 -1.79
N ALA A 16 17.25 -15.10 -1.29
CA ALA A 16 16.77 -16.42 -1.68
C ALA A 16 16.16 -16.42 -3.10
N ASN A 17 15.41 -15.38 -3.46
CA ASN A 17 14.65 -15.28 -4.70
C ASN A 17 14.81 -13.89 -5.36
N PRO A 18 15.98 -13.54 -5.92
CA PRO A 18 16.22 -12.22 -6.49
C PRO A 18 15.23 -11.86 -7.61
N VAL A 19 14.78 -12.85 -8.38
CA VAL A 19 13.86 -12.67 -9.53
C VAL A 19 12.51 -12.07 -9.12
N TRP A 20 12.05 -12.30 -7.89
CA TRP A 20 10.79 -11.73 -7.39
C TRP A 20 10.84 -10.19 -7.40
N PHE A 21 12.03 -9.61 -7.24
CA PHE A 21 12.24 -8.16 -7.17
C PHE A 21 12.89 -7.61 -8.45
N GLY A 22 12.73 -8.31 -9.58
CA GLY A 22 13.34 -7.94 -10.85
C GLY A 22 12.66 -6.80 -11.61
N LEU A 23 11.48 -6.36 -11.16
CA LEU A 23 10.79 -5.19 -11.71
C LEU A 23 11.29 -3.92 -11.01
N ASP A 24 11.52 -2.88 -11.80
CA ASP A 24 11.91 -1.58 -11.26
C ASP A 24 10.77 -0.98 -10.43
N PRO A 25 11.04 -0.51 -9.20
CA PRO A 25 10.05 0.17 -8.40
C PRO A 25 9.82 1.61 -8.91
N ASP A 26 8.68 2.17 -8.53
CA ASP A 26 8.43 3.60 -8.68
C ASP A 26 9.38 4.45 -7.83
N SER A 27 9.42 5.76 -8.12
CA SER A 27 10.26 6.70 -7.39
C SER A 27 10.01 6.66 -5.87
N LEU A 28 11.09 6.74 -5.09
CA LEU A 28 11.02 6.83 -3.64
C LEU A 28 10.30 8.11 -3.20
N ALA A 29 9.46 7.99 -2.19
CA ALA A 29 8.80 9.13 -1.59
C ALA A 29 9.79 10.03 -0.83
N ASN A 30 9.56 11.35 -0.91
CA ASN A 30 10.19 12.36 -0.08
C ASN A 30 9.14 13.07 0.80
N GLU A 31 9.57 13.88 1.77
CA GLU A 31 8.66 14.56 2.70
C GLU A 31 7.63 15.44 1.98
N GLU A 32 8.05 16.17 0.93
CA GLU A 32 7.15 17.02 0.13
C GLU A 32 6.02 16.21 -0.51
N SER A 33 6.34 15.05 -1.10
CA SER A 33 5.36 14.16 -1.71
C SER A 33 4.39 13.56 -0.69
N ILE A 34 4.88 13.27 0.53
CA ILE A 34 4.07 12.72 1.63
C ILE A 34 3.12 13.80 2.16
N GLU A 35 3.63 14.99 2.45
CA GLU A 35 2.82 16.12 2.91
C GLU A 35 1.75 16.50 1.88
N PHE A 36 2.14 16.55 0.60
CA PHE A 36 1.21 16.79 -0.50
C PHE A 36 0.13 15.71 -0.57
N ALA A 37 0.50 14.43 -0.54
CA ALA A 37 -0.46 13.34 -0.62
C ALA A 37 -1.44 13.32 0.57
N GLN A 38 -0.95 13.53 1.80
CA GLN A 38 -1.81 13.57 2.99
C GLN A 38 -2.80 14.73 2.95
N LYS A 39 -2.37 15.89 2.42
CA LYS A 39 -3.23 17.04 2.22
C LYS A 39 -4.32 16.76 1.19
N GLU A 40 -3.96 16.22 0.03
CA GLU A 40 -4.92 15.92 -1.04
C GLU A 40 -5.90 14.80 -0.66
N LEU A 41 -5.44 13.80 0.11
CA LEU A 41 -6.27 12.73 0.64
C LEU A 41 -7.11 13.15 1.86
N ASN A 42 -6.84 14.35 2.41
CA ASN A 42 -7.41 14.84 3.67
C ASN A 42 -7.29 13.83 4.82
N ALA A 43 -6.16 13.12 4.87
CA ALA A 43 -5.88 12.10 5.88
C ALA A 43 -4.37 11.92 6.10
N THR A 44 -3.97 11.72 7.36
CA THR A 44 -2.63 11.24 7.70
C THR A 44 -2.51 9.77 7.32
N LEU A 45 -1.47 9.41 6.57
CA LEU A 45 -1.20 8.04 6.14
C LEU A 45 -0.56 7.23 7.28
N PRO A 46 -0.73 5.90 7.34
CA PRO A 46 -0.08 5.09 8.36
C PRO A 46 1.44 5.20 8.30
N ASN A 47 2.10 5.18 9.46
CA ASN A 47 3.55 5.31 9.54
C ASN A 47 4.27 4.21 8.73
N GLU A 48 3.75 2.99 8.78
CA GLU A 48 4.27 1.84 8.03
C GLU A 48 4.23 2.07 6.51
N TYR A 49 3.18 2.70 6.00
CA TYR A 49 3.08 3.08 4.59
C TYR A 49 4.14 4.10 4.23
N VAL A 50 4.26 5.16 5.02
CA VAL A 50 5.25 6.21 4.81
C VAL A 50 6.67 5.63 4.81
N GLN A 51 7.00 4.76 5.77
CA GLN A 51 8.29 4.09 5.83
C GLN A 51 8.53 3.21 4.60
N PHE A 52 7.52 2.45 4.17
CA PHE A 52 7.59 1.61 2.98
C PHE A 52 7.88 2.43 1.72
N VAL A 53 7.08 3.46 1.43
CA VAL A 53 7.24 4.21 0.17
C VAL A 53 8.52 5.06 0.12
N LYS A 54 9.06 5.46 1.27
CA LYS A 54 10.38 6.09 1.36
C LYS A 54 11.52 5.12 1.08
N ARG A 55 11.36 3.84 1.44
CA ARG A 55 12.41 2.83 1.35
C ARG A 55 12.40 2.07 0.03
N TYR A 56 11.22 1.75 -0.46
CA TYR A 56 10.97 0.85 -1.58
C TYR A 56 10.22 1.48 -2.74
N GLY A 57 9.67 2.69 -2.58
CA GLY A 57 8.80 3.30 -3.59
C GLY A 57 7.43 2.63 -3.60
N GLY A 58 6.88 2.43 -4.80
CA GLY A 58 5.67 1.64 -5.01
C GLY A 58 5.71 0.90 -6.35
N GLY A 59 4.55 0.56 -6.87
CA GLY A 59 4.38 -0.34 -8.00
C GLY A 59 4.42 -1.80 -7.59
N TYR A 60 4.98 -2.65 -8.45
CA TYR A 60 5.14 -4.07 -8.14
C TYR A 60 6.19 -4.26 -7.05
N PHE A 61 5.83 -5.08 -6.05
CA PHE A 61 6.73 -5.47 -4.98
C PHE A 61 6.60 -6.98 -4.77
N ALA A 62 7.58 -7.75 -5.26
CA ALA A 62 7.46 -9.20 -5.36
C ALA A 62 6.16 -9.60 -6.08
N PHE A 63 5.28 -10.35 -5.43
CA PHE A 63 3.99 -10.75 -6.00
C PHE A 63 2.83 -9.79 -5.67
N GLY A 64 3.08 -8.71 -4.94
CA GLY A 64 2.08 -7.72 -4.57
C GLY A 64 2.22 -6.40 -5.33
N ILE A 65 1.23 -5.53 -5.15
CA ILE A 65 1.22 -4.16 -5.65
C ILE A 65 1.14 -3.21 -4.45
N VAL A 66 1.90 -2.12 -4.46
CA VAL A 66 1.75 -1.01 -3.50
C VAL A 66 1.62 0.28 -4.27
N TYR A 67 0.57 1.04 -4.01
CA TYR A 67 0.39 2.34 -4.65
C TYR A 67 1.48 3.32 -4.22
N SER A 68 2.00 4.08 -5.17
CA SER A 68 3.15 4.95 -5.01
C SER A 68 2.74 6.41 -4.82
N LEU A 69 3.69 7.22 -4.36
CA LEU A 69 3.59 8.68 -4.37
C LEU A 69 4.22 9.29 -5.65
N ASP A 70 4.64 8.48 -6.61
CA ASP A 70 5.17 8.95 -7.87
C ASP A 70 4.03 9.46 -8.76
N LYS A 71 4.03 10.76 -9.05
CA LYS A 71 2.99 11.43 -9.86
C LYS A 71 2.93 10.94 -11.31
N ASN A 72 3.99 10.32 -11.81
CA ASN A 72 4.05 9.81 -13.18
C ASN A 72 3.72 8.33 -13.27
N SER A 73 3.51 7.65 -12.14
CA SER A 73 3.19 6.24 -12.11
C SER A 73 1.70 5.97 -12.35
N SER A 74 1.42 4.88 -13.05
CA SER A 74 0.06 4.28 -13.10
C SER A 74 -0.41 3.80 -11.72
N PHE A 75 0.51 3.59 -10.79
CA PHE A 75 0.23 3.19 -9.41
C PHE A 75 0.08 4.40 -8.47
N ASN A 76 -0.04 5.62 -8.99
CA ASN A 76 -0.15 6.80 -8.14
C ASN A 76 -1.39 6.72 -7.22
N ILE A 77 -1.15 6.82 -5.91
CA ILE A 77 -2.19 6.68 -4.90
C ILE A 77 -3.30 7.73 -5.05
N LEU A 78 -2.98 8.97 -5.44
CA LEU A 78 -3.96 10.06 -5.54
C LEU A 78 -4.89 9.85 -6.73
N GLU A 79 -4.32 9.53 -7.89
CA GLU A 79 -5.12 9.29 -9.10
C GLU A 79 -6.02 8.07 -8.95
N ILE A 80 -5.52 6.96 -8.37
CA ILE A 80 -6.32 5.76 -8.14
C ILE A 80 -7.45 6.05 -7.14
N ASN A 81 -7.13 6.68 -6.01
CA ASN A 81 -8.15 6.99 -5.01
C ASN A 81 -9.20 8.00 -5.51
N LYS A 82 -8.83 8.90 -6.41
CA LYS A 82 -9.78 9.80 -7.08
C LYS A 82 -10.67 9.05 -8.07
N ALA A 83 -10.08 8.20 -8.92
CA ALA A 83 -10.80 7.38 -9.88
C ALA A 83 -11.81 6.45 -9.18
N GLU A 84 -11.40 5.84 -8.08
CA GLU A 84 -12.20 4.88 -7.31
C GLU A 84 -12.97 5.53 -6.14
N SER A 85 -13.17 6.85 -6.18
CA SER A 85 -13.82 7.64 -5.12
C SER A 85 -15.13 7.04 -4.58
N LYS A 86 -15.93 6.40 -5.44
CA LYS A 86 -17.17 5.71 -5.04
C LYS A 86 -16.93 4.44 -4.24
N LYS A 87 -15.94 3.63 -4.62
CA LYS A 87 -15.63 2.35 -3.95
C LYS A 87 -14.85 2.57 -2.66
N ARG A 88 -13.92 3.53 -2.66
CA ARG A 88 -13.07 3.78 -1.49
C ARG A 88 -13.85 4.29 -0.29
N GLU A 89 -14.96 5.02 -0.49
CA GLU A 89 -15.73 5.64 0.59
C GLU A 89 -14.80 6.36 1.60
N ASN A 90 -14.79 5.92 2.86
CA ASN A 90 -13.93 6.42 3.93
C ASN A 90 -12.62 5.63 4.11
N HIS A 91 -12.11 4.97 3.06
CA HIS A 91 -10.82 4.28 3.06
C HIS A 91 -9.84 4.96 2.11
N ILE A 92 -8.54 4.82 2.38
CA ILE A 92 -7.47 5.12 1.44
C ILE A 92 -7.00 3.81 0.83
N LEU A 93 -7.18 3.63 -0.48
CA LEU A 93 -6.67 2.47 -1.20
C LEU A 93 -5.15 2.54 -1.25
N PHE A 94 -4.46 1.42 -1.00
CA PHE A 94 -3.00 1.32 -1.09
C PHE A 94 -2.50 0.13 -1.89
N SER A 95 -3.38 -0.81 -2.28
CA SER A 95 -3.03 -2.03 -3.00
C SER A 95 -4.28 -2.63 -3.65
N GLU A 96 -4.07 -3.56 -4.58
CA GLU A 96 -5.10 -4.33 -5.28
C GLU A 96 -4.57 -5.71 -5.68
N ASN A 97 -5.48 -6.58 -6.14
CA ASN A 97 -5.14 -7.88 -6.70
C ASN A 97 -5.32 -7.98 -8.23
N GLY A 98 -5.67 -6.87 -8.90
CA GLY A 98 -5.81 -6.79 -10.36
C GLY A 98 -7.13 -7.33 -10.93
N VAL A 99 -8.09 -7.73 -10.08
CA VAL A 99 -9.44 -8.15 -10.52
C VAL A 99 -10.55 -7.23 -10.03
N GLY A 100 -10.20 -6.04 -9.56
CA GLY A 100 -11.15 -5.03 -9.07
C GLY A 100 -11.35 -5.05 -7.55
N ASP A 101 -10.64 -5.92 -6.82
CA ASP A 101 -10.60 -5.86 -5.37
C ASP A 101 -9.47 -4.95 -4.88
N TYR A 102 -9.71 -4.28 -3.75
CA TYR A 102 -8.77 -3.32 -3.19
C TYR A 102 -8.45 -3.60 -1.73
N TYR A 103 -7.28 -3.17 -1.31
CA TYR A 103 -6.91 -3.08 0.10
C TYR A 103 -6.74 -1.63 0.49
N GLY A 104 -7.24 -1.28 1.67
CA GLY A 104 -7.29 0.10 2.11
C GLY A 104 -7.16 0.30 3.60
N PHE A 105 -6.80 1.52 3.99
CA PHE A 105 -6.79 1.98 5.36
C PHE A 105 -8.06 2.74 5.67
N LYS A 106 -8.76 2.36 6.74
CA LYS A 106 -9.96 3.08 7.16
C LYS A 106 -9.58 4.44 7.78
N ILE A 107 -10.28 5.49 7.37
CA ILE A 107 -10.09 6.84 7.91
C ILE A 107 -10.99 7.03 9.13
N LYS A 108 -10.40 7.53 10.21
CA LYS A 108 -11.11 8.00 11.41
C LYS A 108 -10.51 9.33 11.84
N GLU A 109 -11.34 10.38 11.88
CA GLU A 109 -10.90 11.73 12.30
C GLU A 109 -9.68 12.24 11.51
N ASN A 110 -9.72 12.07 10.18
CA ASN A 110 -8.64 12.42 9.24
C ASN A 110 -7.31 11.67 9.51
N GLN A 111 -7.35 10.54 10.20
CA GLN A 111 -6.21 9.66 10.41
C GLN A 111 -6.53 8.27 9.87
N CYS A 112 -5.61 7.71 9.07
CA CYS A 112 -5.70 6.32 8.66
C CYS A 112 -5.37 5.41 9.84
N LEU A 113 -6.27 4.48 10.13
CA LEU A 113 -5.98 3.37 11.03
C LEU A 113 -4.97 2.43 10.37
N PRO A 114 -4.08 1.79 11.15
CA PRO A 114 -3.08 0.88 10.59
C PRO A 114 -3.71 -0.41 10.03
N ASP A 115 -4.83 -0.88 10.59
CA ASP A 115 -5.52 -2.09 10.15
C ASP A 115 -5.83 -2.06 8.65
N VAL A 116 -5.61 -3.18 7.97
CA VAL A 116 -5.94 -3.33 6.56
C VAL A 116 -7.39 -3.82 6.41
N TYR A 117 -8.13 -3.15 5.55
CA TYR A 117 -9.46 -3.55 5.09
C TYR A 117 -9.39 -4.03 3.65
N PHE A 118 -10.33 -4.88 3.28
CA PHE A 118 -10.47 -5.45 1.94
C PHE A 118 -11.82 -5.03 1.36
N PHE A 119 -11.81 -4.51 0.14
CA PHE A 119 -13.00 -4.26 -0.65
C PHE A 119 -13.19 -5.41 -1.62
N ASP A 120 -14.31 -6.11 -1.47
CA ASP A 120 -14.71 -7.21 -2.33
C ASP A 120 -15.64 -6.67 -3.43
N HIS A 121 -15.20 -6.76 -4.69
CA HIS A 121 -15.97 -6.24 -5.82
C HIS A 121 -17.25 -7.04 -6.12
N GLU A 122 -17.33 -8.30 -5.69
CA GLU A 122 -18.53 -9.11 -5.90
C GLU A 122 -19.66 -8.69 -4.96
N THR A 123 -19.30 -8.30 -3.73
CA THR A 123 -20.26 -7.87 -2.71
C THR A 123 -20.37 -6.34 -2.58
N GLU A 124 -19.52 -5.61 -3.29
CA GLU A 124 -19.35 -4.15 -3.21
C GLU A 124 -19.22 -3.66 -1.75
N SER A 125 -18.48 -4.38 -0.92
CA SER A 125 -18.43 -4.13 0.52
C SER A 125 -17.04 -4.20 1.13
N TRP A 126 -16.81 -3.37 2.14
CA TRP A 126 -15.58 -3.36 2.93
C TRP A 126 -15.65 -4.35 4.09
N GLN A 127 -14.59 -5.15 4.22
CA GLN A 127 -14.43 -6.15 5.28
C GLN A 127 -13.10 -5.93 6.01
N LYS A 128 -13.11 -6.14 7.33
CA LYS A 128 -11.87 -6.09 8.12
C LYS A 128 -11.06 -7.35 7.83
N THR A 129 -9.78 -7.21 7.49
CA THR A 129 -8.87 -8.35 7.32
C THR A 129 -8.24 -8.77 8.65
N LYS A 130 -7.46 -9.87 8.62
CA LYS A 130 -6.63 -10.29 9.76
C LYS A 130 -5.36 -9.46 9.94
N TYR A 131 -5.02 -8.59 8.99
CA TYR A 131 -3.75 -7.87 8.98
C TYR A 131 -3.81 -6.60 9.82
N GLU A 132 -3.00 -6.56 10.87
CA GLU A 132 -2.90 -5.41 11.78
C GLU A 132 -2.25 -4.18 11.12
N ASN A 133 -1.44 -4.40 10.08
CA ASN A 133 -0.85 -3.35 9.26
C ASN A 133 -0.44 -3.86 7.87
N MET A 134 -0.08 -2.93 6.98
CA MET A 134 0.30 -3.28 5.61
C MET A 134 1.57 -4.13 5.50
N LEU A 135 2.49 -4.06 6.46
CA LEU A 135 3.74 -4.85 6.42
C LEU A 135 3.43 -6.33 6.66
N THR A 136 2.50 -6.62 7.57
CA THR A 136 2.01 -7.97 7.83
C THR A 136 1.25 -8.49 6.60
N TYR A 137 0.43 -7.64 5.96
CA TYR A 137 -0.21 -7.96 4.68
C TYR A 137 0.81 -8.31 3.59
N LEU A 138 1.80 -7.46 3.34
CA LEU A 138 2.82 -7.70 2.30
C LEU A 138 3.69 -8.92 2.59
N SER A 139 3.98 -9.20 3.86
CA SER A 139 4.75 -10.39 4.25
C SER A 139 4.05 -11.69 3.84
N GLU A 140 2.73 -11.73 3.94
CA GLU A 140 1.96 -12.91 3.54
C GLU A 140 1.59 -12.88 2.04
N ILE A 141 1.15 -11.74 1.52
CA ILE A 141 0.59 -11.68 0.16
C ILE A 141 1.66 -11.49 -0.92
N ALA A 142 2.69 -10.70 -0.64
CA ALA A 142 3.73 -10.38 -1.62
C ALA A 142 4.97 -11.28 -1.48
N LEU A 143 5.29 -11.75 -0.26
CA LEU A 143 6.57 -12.38 0.07
C LEU A 143 6.48 -13.87 0.46
N SER A 144 5.27 -14.43 0.48
CA SER A 144 5.04 -15.86 0.76
C SER A 144 4.39 -16.51 -0.45
N ASN A 145 5.22 -17.13 -1.30
CA ASN A 145 4.82 -17.94 -2.45
C ASN A 145 5.59 -19.26 -2.43
#